data_AF-A0A0D5LL29-F1
#
_entry.id   AF-A0A0D5LL29-F1
#
_cell.length_a   1.000
_cell.length_b   1.000
_cell.length_c   1.000
_cell.angle_alpha   90.00
_cell.angle_beta   90.00
_cell.angle_gamma   90.00
#
_symmetry.space_group_name_H-M   'P 1'
#
loop_
_entity.id
_entity.type
_entity.pdbx_description
1 polymer ?
#
loop_
_entity_poly.entity_id
_entity_poly.type
_entity_poly.pdbx_seq_one_letter_code
_entity_poly.pdbx_strand_id
1 'polypeptide(L)'
;MRKMTIEQLLTWAFTEELCKAQGGGRLIPAMQSASAIYGDIETLGTLIDRSPNGWGVIPTWSDVDEPHADALKVGQAVKALTKDGFDIPVDWYPFPEWSDERGLIRAEVDRVLAGERARGERQTGRHAYNLIVTCAVLKRGPDWRADRPKERMVEHNGMPAWFVMKRFKDAFGKSRMVEVDGRDKRSRRPVKGAYRKYVLSDPLRGAILSRLDWMVWQAALKLLDRELDHTLSFGNTLPMRFDPAPWVGKFQAVLPEQSIDKAG
;
A
#
# COMPACT_ATOMS: atom_id res chain seq x y z
N MET A 1 21.41 20.82 -20.04
CA MET A 1 20.05 20.64 -19.44
C MET A 1 19.70 19.17 -19.50
N ARG A 2 19.48 18.52 -18.35
CA ARG A 2 19.11 17.11 -18.29
C ARG A 2 17.59 17.03 -18.26
N LYS A 3 16.96 16.52 -19.33
CA LYS A 3 15.52 16.31 -19.37
C LYS A 3 15.22 14.96 -18.70
N MET A 4 14.38 14.96 -17.66
CA MET A 4 14.08 13.78 -16.85
C MET A 4 12.57 13.69 -16.62
N THR A 5 12.03 12.48 -16.54
CA THR A 5 10.66 12.26 -16.04
C THR A 5 10.61 12.52 -14.53
N ILE A 6 9.42 12.72 -13.97
CA ILE A 6 9.26 12.90 -12.51
C ILE A 6 9.85 11.74 -11.70
N GLU A 7 9.74 10.49 -12.17
CA GLU A 7 10.34 9.31 -11.51
C GLU A 7 11.87 9.37 -11.50
N GLN A 8 12.47 9.75 -12.63
CA GLN A 8 13.92 9.90 -12.75
C GLN A 8 14.44 11.05 -11.88
N LEU A 9 13.70 12.16 -11.83
CA LEU A 9 14.01 13.30 -10.98
C LEU A 9 13.95 12.90 -9.50
N LEU A 10 12.91 12.18 -9.06
CA LEU A 10 12.80 11.67 -7.69
C LEU A 10 13.93 10.69 -7.36
N THR A 11 14.25 9.77 -8.27
CA THR A 11 15.35 8.82 -8.09
C THR A 11 16.68 9.55 -7.91
N TRP A 12 16.99 10.50 -8.79
CA TRP A 12 18.19 11.33 -8.69
C TRP A 12 18.22 12.11 -7.37
N ALA A 13 17.12 12.79 -7.03
CA ALA A 13 17.03 13.58 -5.81
C ALA A 13 17.26 12.71 -4.56
N PHE A 14 16.59 11.57 -4.41
CA PHE A 14 16.66 10.76 -3.18
C PHE A 14 17.89 9.85 -3.10
N THR A 15 18.45 9.39 -4.22
CA THR A 15 19.60 8.48 -4.19
C THR A 15 20.95 9.16 -4.36
N GLU A 16 21.02 10.29 -5.06
CA GLU A 16 22.28 10.96 -5.41
C GLU A 16 22.48 12.29 -4.68
N GLU A 17 21.41 13.07 -4.43
CA GLU A 17 21.56 14.44 -3.89
C GLU A 17 21.16 14.58 -2.43
N LEU A 18 19.97 14.14 -2.03
CA LEU A 18 19.45 14.34 -0.67
C LEU A 18 20.19 13.50 0.37
N CYS A 19 20.95 12.48 -0.05
CA CYS A 19 21.88 11.77 0.81
C CYS A 19 23.12 12.63 1.17
N LYS A 20 23.43 13.67 0.41
CA LYS A 20 24.47 14.67 0.72
C LYS A 20 24.00 15.71 1.74
N ALA A 21 22.68 15.88 1.89
CA ALA A 21 22.14 16.74 2.93
C ALA A 21 22.49 16.11 4.29
N GLN A 22 23.51 16.65 4.96
CA GLN A 22 23.87 16.24 6.32
C GLN A 22 22.62 16.26 7.21
N GLY A 23 22.52 15.27 8.10
CA GLY A 23 21.40 15.11 9.01
C GLY A 23 21.10 16.42 9.75
N GLY A 24 20.05 17.11 9.33
CA GLY A 24 19.54 18.31 9.98
C GLY A 24 18.96 17.97 11.34
N GLY A 25 19.85 17.80 12.32
CA GLY A 25 19.56 17.70 13.74
C GLY A 25 20.39 18.74 14.50
N ARG A 26 20.22 20.03 14.18
CA ARG A 26 20.75 21.12 15.01
C ARG A 26 19.64 22.09 15.39
N LEU A 27 18.98 21.78 16.50
CA LEU A 27 18.43 22.77 17.43
C LEU A 27 19.34 23.01 18.64
N ILE A 28 20.60 22.52 18.61
CA ILE A 28 21.62 22.87 19.61
C ILE A 28 22.97 23.09 18.88
N PRO A 29 23.69 24.21 19.13
CA PRO A 29 25.03 24.41 18.61
C PRO A 29 26.00 23.55 19.42
N ALA A 30 26.17 22.30 19.03
CA ALA A 30 27.29 21.48 19.46
C ALA A 30 27.89 20.78 18.24
N MET A 31 29.20 20.94 18.11
CA MET A 31 30.08 20.37 17.10
C MET A 31 29.75 18.90 16.82
N GLN A 32 29.27 18.57 15.62
CA GLN A 32 29.48 17.23 15.08
C GLN A 32 30.78 17.33 14.29
N SER A 33 31.88 17.28 15.03
CA SER A 33 33.22 17.09 14.49
C SER A 33 33.36 15.64 14.03
N ALA A 34 34.26 15.39 13.08
CA ALA A 34 34.66 14.05 12.65
C ALA A 34 34.97 13.08 13.82
N SER A 35 35.25 13.59 15.03
CA SER A 35 35.44 12.82 16.26
C SER A 35 34.22 12.03 16.74
N ALA A 36 32.98 12.44 16.43
CA ALA A 36 31.79 11.65 16.78
C ALA A 36 31.72 10.34 15.99
N ILE A 37 32.26 10.35 14.76
CA ILE A 37 32.34 9.19 13.88
C ILE A 37 33.42 8.21 14.35
N TYR A 38 34.55 8.71 14.85
CA TYR A 38 35.59 7.88 15.43
C TYR A 38 35.19 7.30 16.79
N GLY A 39 34.48 8.05 17.64
CA GLY A 39 34.03 7.58 18.94
C GLY A 39 33.13 6.34 18.87
N ASP A 40 32.24 6.27 17.87
CA ASP A 40 31.33 5.13 17.70
C ASP A 40 32.04 3.87 17.18
N ILE A 41 33.02 4.03 16.29
CA ILE A 41 33.87 2.93 15.78
C ILE A 41 34.80 2.40 16.88
N GLU A 42 35.37 3.30 17.67
CA GLU A 42 36.30 3.01 18.76
C GLU A 42 35.60 2.34 19.96
N THR A 43 34.30 2.60 20.17
CA THR A 43 33.54 2.03 21.30
C THR A 43 32.95 0.64 21.02
N LEU A 44 32.51 0.36 19.79
CA LEU A 44 31.72 -0.85 19.49
C LEU A 44 32.40 -1.83 18.52
N GLY A 45 33.54 -1.47 17.93
CA GLY A 45 34.29 -2.35 17.01
C GLY A 45 33.48 -2.82 15.78
N THR A 46 32.35 -2.18 15.51
CA THR A 46 31.37 -2.56 14.49
C THR A 46 30.83 -1.31 13.80
N LEU A 47 30.50 -1.45 12.52
CA LEU A 47 29.99 -0.36 11.71
C LEU A 47 28.52 -0.11 12.09
N ILE A 48 28.22 1.01 12.75
CA ILE A 48 26.85 1.37 13.14
C ILE A 48 26.08 1.78 11.88
N ASP A 49 24.92 1.16 11.68
CA ASP A 49 23.97 1.53 10.64
C ASP A 49 23.49 2.96 10.89
N ARG A 50 23.72 3.88 9.95
CA ARG A 50 23.38 5.29 10.13
C ARG A 50 21.86 5.44 10.15
N SER A 51 21.35 6.27 11.05
CA SER A 51 19.93 6.65 10.99
C SER A 51 19.63 7.47 9.73
N PRO A 52 18.46 7.29 9.08
CA PRO A 52 18.04 8.14 7.98
C PRO A 52 18.03 9.63 8.36
N ASN A 53 18.37 10.51 7.42
CA ASN A 53 18.31 11.96 7.62
C ASN A 53 16.87 12.49 7.60
N GLY A 54 16.72 13.82 7.70
CA GLY A 54 15.42 14.50 7.67
C GLY A 54 14.62 14.34 6.36
N TRP A 55 15.19 13.67 5.36
CA TRP A 55 14.55 13.28 4.09
C TRP A 55 14.28 11.79 3.98
N GLY A 56 14.58 10.99 5.01
CA GLY A 56 14.33 9.55 5.03
C GLY A 56 15.36 8.72 4.26
N VAL A 57 16.53 9.29 3.94
CA VAL A 57 17.61 8.59 3.22
C VAL A 57 18.89 8.53 4.05
N ILE A 58 19.72 7.52 3.80
CA ILE A 58 20.98 7.32 4.51
C ILE A 58 22.02 8.34 4.02
N PRO A 59 22.63 9.16 4.92
CA PRO A 59 23.66 10.12 4.52
C PRO A 59 24.90 9.46 3.94
N THR A 60 25.44 10.01 2.87
CA THR A 60 26.72 9.59 2.30
C THR A 60 27.88 9.90 3.26
N TRP A 61 29.01 9.20 3.07
CA TRP A 61 30.22 9.39 3.88
C TRP A 61 31.04 10.62 3.50
N SER A 62 30.77 11.21 2.33
CA SER A 62 31.57 12.29 1.76
C SER A 62 30.95 13.63 2.10
N ASP A 63 31.65 14.43 2.91
CA ASP A 63 31.27 15.82 3.27
C ASP A 63 31.59 16.84 2.15
N VAL A 64 31.87 16.37 0.93
CA VAL A 64 32.57 17.20 -0.07
C VAL A 64 31.61 18.08 -0.89
N ASP A 65 30.35 17.70 -1.04
CA ASP A 65 29.41 18.43 -1.90
C ASP A 65 28.07 18.73 -1.22
N GLU A 66 27.64 19.99 -1.27
CA GLU A 66 26.29 20.38 -0.88
C GLU A 66 25.23 19.78 -1.83
N PRO A 67 24.05 19.39 -1.33
CA PRO A 67 22.97 18.90 -2.18
C PRO A 67 22.54 19.97 -3.18
N HIS A 68 22.26 19.56 -4.42
CA HIS A 68 21.78 20.48 -5.44
C HIS A 68 20.48 21.21 -5.01
N ALA A 69 20.39 22.52 -5.26
CA ALA A 69 19.25 23.36 -4.83
C ALA A 69 17.88 22.83 -5.32
N ASP A 70 17.81 22.35 -6.55
CA ASP A 70 16.59 21.72 -7.08
C ASP A 70 16.23 20.39 -6.40
N ALA A 71 17.22 19.59 -5.96
CA ALA A 71 16.92 18.37 -5.19
C ALA A 71 16.31 18.71 -3.83
N LEU A 72 16.76 19.80 -3.20
CA LEU A 72 16.13 20.32 -1.98
C LEU A 72 14.68 20.74 -2.23
N LYS A 73 14.38 21.43 -3.35
CA LYS A 73 12.99 21.78 -3.72
C LYS A 73 12.13 20.53 -3.93
N VAL A 74 12.65 19.52 -4.63
CA VAL A 74 11.97 18.23 -4.83
C VAL A 74 11.67 17.56 -3.48
N GLY A 75 12.67 17.50 -2.59
CA GLY A 75 12.48 16.97 -1.24
C GLY A 75 11.40 17.73 -0.45
N GLN A 76 11.40 19.06 -0.54
CA GLN A 76 10.39 19.91 0.11
C GLN A 76 8.97 19.66 -0.41
N ALA A 77 8.79 19.57 -1.74
CA ALA A 77 7.51 19.26 -2.35
C ALA A 77 7.01 17.87 -1.89
N VAL A 78 7.88 16.86 -1.91
CA VAL A 78 7.54 15.51 -1.41
C VAL A 78 7.18 15.54 0.08
N LYS A 79 7.89 16.33 0.90
CA LYS A 79 7.58 16.50 2.33
C LYS A 79 6.27 17.26 2.54
N ALA A 80 5.87 18.15 1.64
CA ALA A 80 4.60 18.86 1.71
C ALA A 80 3.40 17.91 1.62
N LEU A 81 3.53 16.78 0.91
CA LEU A 81 2.54 15.69 0.89
C LEU A 81 2.21 15.14 2.29
N THR A 82 3.04 15.36 3.31
CA THR A 82 2.70 14.93 4.68
C THR A 82 1.64 15.80 5.35
N LYS A 83 1.35 16.98 4.78
CA LYS A 83 0.32 17.91 5.25
C LYS A 83 -1.03 17.59 4.62
N ASP A 84 -1.02 17.22 3.34
CA ASP A 84 -2.22 16.95 2.57
C ASP A 84 -2.46 15.43 2.47
N GLY A 85 -3.63 14.97 2.89
CA GLY A 85 -3.99 13.56 2.81
C GLY A 85 -4.39 13.11 1.41
N PHE A 86 -4.53 11.80 1.23
CA PHE A 86 -5.19 11.21 0.07
C PHE A 86 -6.50 10.56 0.47
N ASP A 87 -7.57 10.89 -0.27
CA ASP A 87 -8.89 10.31 -0.09
C ASP A 87 -9.11 9.11 -1.01
N ILE A 88 -9.78 8.10 -0.46
CA ILE A 88 -10.17 6.90 -1.19
C ILE A 88 -11.64 7.04 -1.61
N PRO A 89 -11.95 7.05 -2.92
CA PRO A 89 -13.33 7.18 -3.40
C PRO A 89 -14.25 6.12 -2.77
N VAL A 90 -15.48 6.50 -2.43
CA VAL A 90 -16.46 5.62 -1.74
C VAL A 90 -16.75 4.35 -2.55
N ASP A 91 -16.93 4.52 -3.85
CA ASP A 91 -17.29 3.42 -4.77
C ASP A 91 -16.07 2.77 -5.43
N TRP A 92 -14.87 3.03 -4.91
CA TRP A 92 -13.65 2.45 -5.48
C TRP A 92 -13.68 0.92 -5.37
N TYR A 93 -13.54 0.27 -6.52
CA TYR A 93 -13.45 -1.19 -6.62
C TYR A 93 -12.12 -1.58 -7.26
N PRO A 94 -11.19 -2.18 -6.50
CA PRO A 94 -9.85 -2.46 -6.99
C PRO A 94 -9.80 -3.59 -8.00
N PHE A 95 -10.75 -4.54 -8.04
CA PHE A 95 -10.67 -5.76 -8.87
C PHE A 95 -11.82 -5.91 -9.89
N PRO A 96 -12.07 -4.94 -10.77
CA PRO A 96 -13.16 -5.02 -11.76
C PRO A 96 -13.03 -6.21 -12.72
N GLU A 97 -11.83 -6.75 -12.89
CA GLU A 97 -11.58 -7.90 -13.77
C GLU A 97 -11.93 -9.26 -13.15
N TRP A 98 -12.19 -9.32 -11.83
CA TRP A 98 -12.56 -10.56 -11.16
C TRP A 98 -14.07 -10.69 -11.06
N SER A 99 -14.60 -11.84 -11.49
CA SER A 99 -16.00 -12.18 -11.20
C SER A 99 -16.18 -12.40 -9.70
N ASP A 100 -17.24 -11.83 -9.14
CA ASP A 100 -17.58 -11.93 -7.72
C ASP A 100 -19.05 -12.30 -7.54
N GLU A 101 -19.42 -13.49 -8.03
CA GLU A 101 -20.81 -13.98 -8.04
C GLU A 101 -21.43 -14.03 -6.64
N ARG A 102 -20.61 -14.26 -5.61
CA ARG A 102 -21.04 -14.37 -4.21
C ARG A 102 -20.84 -13.10 -3.40
N GLY A 103 -20.29 -12.03 -3.98
CA GLY A 103 -20.01 -10.77 -3.28
C GLY A 103 -18.91 -10.87 -2.21
N LEU A 104 -18.08 -11.90 -2.23
CA LEU A 104 -17.06 -12.15 -1.22
C LEU A 104 -15.87 -11.20 -1.37
N ILE A 105 -15.46 -10.93 -2.62
CA ILE A 105 -14.38 -10.00 -2.93
C ILE A 105 -14.83 -8.59 -2.54
N ARG A 106 -16.03 -8.18 -2.95
CA ARG A 106 -16.61 -6.88 -2.61
C ARG A 106 -16.72 -6.67 -1.11
N ALA A 107 -17.22 -7.66 -0.37
CA ALA A 107 -17.36 -7.57 1.08
C ALA A 107 -16.00 -7.39 1.78
N GLU A 108 -14.94 -8.06 1.32
CA GLU A 108 -13.60 -7.91 1.88
C GLU A 108 -12.96 -6.57 1.50
N VAL A 109 -13.16 -6.10 0.26
CA VAL A 109 -12.78 -4.75 -0.16
C VAL A 109 -13.41 -3.71 0.75
N ASP A 110 -14.74 -3.73 0.91
CA ASP A 110 -15.46 -2.73 1.71
C ASP A 110 -14.99 -2.74 3.17
N ARG A 111 -14.71 -3.92 3.74
CA ARG A 111 -14.13 -4.07 5.08
C ARG A 111 -12.75 -3.40 5.20
N VAL A 112 -11.85 -3.67 4.25
CA VAL A 112 -10.50 -3.12 4.28
C VAL A 112 -10.55 -1.60 4.07
N LEU A 113 -11.32 -1.12 3.09
CA LEU A 113 -11.45 0.31 2.80
C LEU A 113 -12.10 1.09 3.94
N ALA A 114 -13.04 0.49 4.68
CA ALA A 114 -13.59 1.13 5.88
C ALA A 114 -12.49 1.41 6.92
N GLY A 115 -11.55 0.47 7.10
CA GLY A 115 -10.40 0.66 7.98
C GLY A 115 -9.40 1.70 7.47
N GLU A 116 -9.16 1.74 6.16
CA GLU A 116 -8.25 2.72 5.54
C GLU A 116 -8.84 4.14 5.53
N ARG A 117 -10.14 4.30 5.27
CA ARG A 117 -10.84 5.60 5.34
C ARG A 117 -10.97 6.16 6.76
N ALA A 118 -10.94 5.29 7.77
CA ALA A 118 -10.92 5.72 9.16
C ALA A 118 -9.56 6.34 9.56
N ARG A 119 -8.52 6.22 8.72
CA ARG A 119 -7.24 6.90 8.94
C ARG A 119 -7.41 8.39 8.62
N GLY A 120 -6.88 9.24 9.48
CA GLY A 120 -6.88 10.69 9.23
C GLY A 120 -5.92 11.09 8.10
N GLU A 121 -6.21 12.23 7.46
CA GLU A 121 -5.44 12.80 6.35
C GLU A 121 -3.92 12.85 6.58
N ARG A 122 -3.51 13.24 7.80
CA ARG A 122 -2.09 13.30 8.16
C ARG A 122 -1.39 11.93 8.07
N GLN A 123 -2.11 10.85 8.35
CA GLN A 123 -1.55 9.50 8.27
C GLN A 123 -1.44 9.04 6.82
N THR A 124 -2.43 9.36 5.98
CA THR A 124 -2.39 9.03 4.55
C THR A 124 -1.33 9.84 3.81
N GLY A 125 -1.14 11.11 4.14
CA GLY A 125 -0.05 11.94 3.60
C GLY A 125 1.34 11.44 3.99
N ARG A 126 1.55 11.04 5.24
CA ARG A 126 2.80 10.38 5.69
C ARG A 126 3.07 9.07 4.96
N HIS A 127 2.02 8.28 4.71
CA HIS A 127 2.12 7.05 3.93
C HIS A 127 2.57 7.35 2.50
N ALA A 128 1.97 8.34 1.84
CA ALA A 128 2.35 8.76 0.48
C ALA A 128 3.82 9.23 0.42
N TYR A 129 4.27 10.02 1.40
CA TYR A 129 5.67 10.41 1.53
C TYR A 129 6.60 9.19 1.58
N ASN A 130 6.35 8.25 2.50
CA ASN A 130 7.18 7.05 2.64
C ASN A 130 7.18 6.21 1.36
N LEU A 131 6.02 6.10 0.70
CA LEU A 131 5.86 5.34 -0.52
C LEU A 131 6.70 5.94 -1.66
N ILE A 132 6.67 7.26 -1.83
CA ILE A 132 7.46 7.97 -2.84
C ILE A 132 8.96 7.79 -2.61
N VAL A 133 9.42 8.01 -1.37
CA VAL A 133 10.84 7.82 -1.01
C VAL A 133 11.28 6.38 -1.28
N THR A 134 10.48 5.40 -0.83
CA THR A 134 10.78 3.97 -1.02
C THR A 134 10.86 3.62 -2.51
N CYS A 135 9.90 4.07 -3.32
CA CYS A 135 9.88 3.80 -4.76
C CYS A 135 11.04 4.47 -5.50
N ALA A 136 11.40 5.70 -5.11
CA ALA A 136 12.55 6.42 -5.66
C ALA A 136 13.87 5.70 -5.36
N VAL A 137 14.05 5.25 -4.11
CA VAL A 137 15.25 4.53 -3.68
C VAL A 137 15.34 3.15 -4.36
N LEU A 138 14.23 2.41 -4.42
CA LEU A 138 14.18 1.09 -5.07
C LEU A 138 14.15 1.17 -6.61
N LYS A 139 14.05 2.36 -7.19
CA LYS A 139 13.98 2.61 -8.64
C LYS A 139 12.84 1.82 -9.30
N ARG A 140 11.72 1.63 -8.58
CA ARG A 140 10.52 0.91 -9.05
C ARG A 140 9.27 1.37 -8.30
N GLY A 141 8.14 1.38 -9.01
CA GLY A 141 6.83 1.62 -8.41
C GLY A 141 6.35 0.47 -7.51
N PRO A 142 5.26 0.67 -6.76
CA PRO A 142 4.62 -0.38 -5.97
C PRO A 142 4.16 -1.54 -6.86
N ASP A 143 4.20 -2.77 -6.37
CA ASP A 143 3.61 -3.89 -7.12
C ASP A 143 2.10 -3.95 -6.85
N TRP A 144 1.31 -3.86 -7.91
CA TRP A 144 -0.14 -3.92 -7.91
C TRP A 144 -0.71 -5.26 -8.40
N ARG A 145 0.18 -6.16 -8.86
CA ARG A 145 -0.24 -7.46 -9.35
C ARG A 145 -0.83 -8.28 -8.21
N ALA A 146 -1.90 -9.00 -8.53
CA ALA A 146 -2.60 -9.83 -7.58
C ALA A 146 -3.22 -11.01 -8.29
N ASP A 147 -3.15 -12.17 -7.66
CA ASP A 147 -3.85 -13.37 -8.10
C ASP A 147 -5.24 -13.42 -7.50
N ARG A 148 -6.21 -13.89 -8.29
CA ARG A 148 -7.58 -14.04 -7.82
C ARG A 148 -7.64 -15.12 -6.73
N PRO A 149 -8.15 -14.81 -5.53
CA PRO A 149 -8.34 -15.82 -4.48
C PRO A 149 -9.41 -16.82 -4.91
N LYS A 150 -9.26 -18.08 -4.49
CA LYS A 150 -10.28 -19.11 -4.73
C LYS A 150 -11.40 -18.96 -3.72
N GLU A 151 -12.61 -19.31 -4.12
CA GLU A 151 -13.72 -19.46 -3.19
C GLU A 151 -13.73 -20.88 -2.64
N ARG A 152 -13.81 -21.03 -1.32
CA ARG A 152 -13.97 -22.33 -0.67
C ARG A 152 -15.18 -22.33 0.24
N MET A 153 -15.85 -23.47 0.28
CA MET A 153 -16.91 -23.70 1.24
C MET A 153 -16.29 -23.84 2.64
N VAL A 154 -16.97 -23.32 3.66
CA VAL A 154 -16.54 -23.53 5.04
C VAL A 154 -16.82 -24.97 5.43
N GLU A 155 -15.80 -25.63 6.00
CA GLU A 155 -15.86 -27.02 6.42
C GLU A 155 -15.47 -27.16 7.88
N HIS A 156 -16.13 -28.09 8.58
CA HIS A 156 -15.75 -28.54 9.91
C HIS A 156 -15.40 -30.04 9.83
N ASN A 157 -14.19 -30.40 10.24
CA ASN A 157 -13.68 -31.79 10.19
C ASN A 157 -13.79 -32.42 8.78
N GLY A 158 -13.45 -31.66 7.73
CA GLY A 158 -13.48 -32.11 6.33
C GLY A 158 -14.88 -32.35 5.76
N MET A 159 -15.94 -31.90 6.45
CA MET A 159 -17.31 -31.96 5.96
C MET A 159 -17.88 -30.55 5.80
N PRO A 160 -18.77 -30.32 4.81
CA PRO A 160 -19.46 -29.04 4.64
C PRO A 160 -20.13 -28.59 5.93
N ALA A 161 -19.76 -27.41 6.42
CA ALA A 161 -20.38 -26.82 7.60
C ALA A 161 -21.75 -26.24 7.24
N TRP A 162 -22.71 -26.46 8.14
CA TRP A 162 -24.06 -25.93 8.03
C TRP A 162 -24.23 -24.86 9.09
N PHE A 163 -24.86 -23.75 8.72
CA PHE A 163 -25.09 -22.61 9.60
C PHE A 163 -26.57 -22.31 9.68
N VAL A 164 -27.05 -21.93 10.85
CA VAL A 164 -28.44 -21.46 11.01
C VAL A 164 -28.45 -20.26 11.95
N MET A 165 -29.23 -19.24 11.61
CA MET A 165 -29.42 -18.08 12.48
C MET A 165 -30.45 -18.41 13.55
N LYS A 166 -30.05 -18.37 14.83
CA LYS A 166 -30.96 -18.53 15.97
C LYS A 166 -31.00 -17.27 16.80
N ARG A 167 -32.19 -16.95 17.31
CA ARG A 167 -32.38 -15.88 18.28
C ARG A 167 -31.92 -16.38 19.64
N PHE A 168 -30.88 -15.75 20.18
CA PHE A 168 -30.35 -16.03 21.50
C PHE A 168 -30.62 -14.84 22.43
N LYS A 169 -31.01 -15.10 23.68
CA LYS A 169 -31.21 -14.07 24.70
C LYS A 169 -29.94 -14.03 25.57
N ASP A 170 -29.26 -12.89 25.58
CA ASP A 170 -28.06 -12.70 26.38
C ASP A 170 -28.39 -12.66 27.89
N ALA A 171 -27.38 -12.74 28.76
CA ALA A 171 -27.54 -12.69 30.22
C ALA A 171 -28.27 -11.42 30.69
N PHE A 172 -28.15 -10.32 29.94
CA PHE A 172 -28.82 -9.04 30.17
C PHE A 172 -30.22 -8.95 29.53
N GLY A 173 -30.78 -10.06 29.04
CA GLY A 173 -32.13 -10.12 28.46
C GLY A 173 -32.27 -9.60 27.03
N LYS A 174 -31.20 -9.07 26.42
CA LYS A 174 -31.20 -8.57 25.03
C LYS A 174 -31.18 -9.74 24.04
N SER A 175 -32.12 -9.74 23.10
CA SER A 175 -32.14 -10.72 22.01
C SER A 175 -31.12 -10.34 20.93
N ARG A 176 -30.25 -11.27 20.54
CA ARG A 176 -29.36 -11.16 19.39
C ARG A 176 -29.51 -12.37 18.47
N MET A 177 -29.39 -12.16 17.16
CA MET A 177 -29.30 -13.26 16.21
C MET A 177 -27.85 -13.74 16.19
N VAL A 178 -27.65 -15.03 16.45
CA VAL A 178 -26.32 -15.66 16.45
C VAL A 178 -26.32 -16.80 15.45
N GLU A 179 -25.27 -16.86 14.64
CA GLU A 179 -25.00 -17.97 13.74
C GLU A 179 -24.52 -19.16 14.58
N VAL A 180 -25.22 -20.29 14.51
CA VAL A 180 -24.86 -21.53 15.21
C VAL A 180 -24.78 -22.70 14.24
N ASP A 181 -24.19 -23.82 14.68
CA ASP A 181 -24.15 -25.05 13.90
C ASP A 181 -25.56 -25.49 13.51
N GLY A 182 -25.79 -25.51 12.20
CA GLY A 182 -27.03 -25.89 11.54
C GLY A 182 -27.14 -27.40 11.31
N ARG A 183 -26.14 -28.19 11.72
CA ARG A 183 -26.21 -29.65 11.69
C ARG A 183 -26.77 -30.18 13.00
N ASP A 184 -27.84 -30.97 12.92
CA ASP A 184 -28.36 -31.66 14.09
C ASP A 184 -27.39 -32.79 14.51
N LYS A 185 -26.93 -32.73 15.76
CA LYS A 185 -25.98 -33.70 16.33
C LYS A 185 -26.55 -35.12 16.35
N ARG A 186 -27.87 -35.28 16.51
CA ARG A 186 -28.51 -36.59 16.62
C ARG A 186 -28.80 -37.20 15.26
N SER A 187 -29.47 -36.46 14.37
CA SER A 187 -29.83 -36.98 13.04
C SER A 187 -28.71 -36.86 12.01
N ARG A 188 -27.63 -36.13 12.32
CA ARG A 188 -26.53 -35.76 11.41
C ARG A 188 -26.97 -35.02 10.14
N ARG A 189 -28.22 -34.55 10.08
CA ARG A 189 -28.84 -33.85 8.96
C ARG A 189 -28.87 -32.33 9.18
N PRO A 190 -28.94 -31.52 8.12
CA PRO A 190 -29.14 -30.08 8.26
C PRO A 190 -30.52 -29.78 8.83
N VAL A 191 -30.57 -28.81 9.75
CA VAL A 191 -31.81 -28.28 10.32
C VAL A 191 -32.54 -27.43 9.28
N LYS A 192 -33.88 -27.31 9.38
CA LYS A 192 -34.67 -26.44 8.51
C LYS A 192 -34.15 -25.00 8.57
N GLY A 193 -33.85 -24.43 7.40
CA GLY A 193 -33.26 -23.09 7.29
C GLY A 193 -31.75 -23.04 7.47
N ALA A 194 -31.07 -24.19 7.57
CA ALA A 194 -29.62 -24.22 7.51
C ALA A 194 -29.12 -23.89 6.11
N TYR A 195 -28.04 -23.12 6.04
CA TYR A 195 -27.38 -22.71 4.81
C TYR A 195 -25.88 -23.00 4.86
N ARG A 196 -25.22 -22.92 3.70
CA ARG A 196 -23.79 -23.11 3.55
C ARG A 196 -23.10 -21.77 3.32
N LYS A 197 -21.89 -21.64 3.85
CA LYS A 197 -21.09 -20.42 3.77
C LYS A 197 -19.87 -20.64 2.89
N TYR A 198 -19.49 -19.60 2.17
CA TYR A 198 -18.28 -19.55 1.38
C TYR A 198 -17.37 -18.46 1.94
N VAL A 199 -16.07 -18.69 1.84
CA VAL A 199 -15.02 -17.76 2.23
C VAL A 199 -13.94 -17.76 1.16
N LEU A 200 -13.16 -16.69 1.10
CA LEU A 200 -11.95 -16.68 0.29
C LEU A 200 -10.94 -17.67 0.90
N SER A 201 -10.25 -18.43 0.04
CA SER A 201 -9.18 -19.34 0.43
C SER A 201 -8.01 -18.58 1.05
N ASP A 202 -7.66 -17.47 0.40
CA ASP A 202 -6.49 -16.66 0.69
C ASP A 202 -6.90 -15.24 1.10
N PRO A 203 -6.15 -14.60 2.01
CA PRO A 203 -6.45 -13.25 2.46
C PRO A 203 -6.24 -12.24 1.33
N LEU A 204 -7.27 -11.43 1.07
CA LEU A 204 -7.24 -10.46 -0.04
C LEU A 204 -6.65 -9.10 0.35
N ARG A 205 -6.47 -8.84 1.65
CA ARG A 205 -6.03 -7.54 2.18
C ARG A 205 -4.76 -7.00 1.51
N GLY A 206 -3.74 -7.84 1.33
CA GLY A 206 -2.47 -7.42 0.73
C GLY A 206 -2.66 -6.87 -0.68
N ALA A 207 -3.41 -7.59 -1.52
CA ALA A 207 -3.71 -7.16 -2.89
C ALA A 207 -4.51 -5.85 -2.96
N ILE A 208 -5.44 -5.64 -2.02
CA ILE A 208 -6.22 -4.38 -1.93
C ILE A 208 -5.28 -3.22 -1.63
N LEU A 209 -4.40 -3.38 -0.64
CA LEU A 209 -3.44 -2.35 -0.25
C LEU A 209 -2.42 -2.08 -1.36
N SER A 210 -1.94 -3.11 -2.05
CA SER A 210 -1.06 -2.99 -3.22
C SER A 210 -1.65 -2.11 -4.33
N ARG A 211 -2.93 -2.30 -4.68
CA ARG A 211 -3.60 -1.47 -5.68
C ARG A 211 -3.88 -0.05 -5.17
N LEU A 212 -4.15 0.09 -3.88
CA LEU A 212 -4.30 1.39 -3.25
C LEU A 212 -2.99 2.18 -3.28
N ASP A 213 -1.88 1.54 -2.91
CA ASP A 213 -0.54 2.11 -2.95
C ASP A 213 -0.18 2.57 -4.36
N TRP A 214 -0.47 1.75 -5.37
CA TRP A 214 -0.27 2.17 -6.77
C TRP A 214 -1.04 3.44 -7.12
N MET A 215 -2.31 3.53 -6.74
CA MET A 215 -3.13 4.71 -6.98
C MET A 215 -2.60 5.95 -6.26
N VAL A 216 -2.27 5.81 -4.98
CA VAL A 216 -1.71 6.91 -4.17
C VAL A 216 -0.38 7.38 -4.76
N TRP A 217 0.48 6.43 -5.15
CA TRP A 217 1.76 6.74 -5.80
C TRP A 217 1.57 7.49 -7.12
N GLN A 218 0.69 7.02 -8.01
CA GLN A 218 0.39 7.70 -9.28
C GLN A 218 -0.21 9.09 -9.08
N ALA A 219 -1.12 9.24 -8.12
CA ALA A 219 -1.72 10.53 -7.78
C ALA A 219 -0.67 11.51 -7.20
N ALA A 220 0.22 11.03 -6.33
CA ALA A 220 1.32 11.81 -5.78
C ALA A 220 2.30 12.24 -6.87
N LEU A 221 2.69 11.34 -7.78
CA LEU A 221 3.55 11.69 -8.92
C LEU A 221 2.92 12.76 -9.81
N LYS A 222 1.61 12.66 -10.09
CA LYS A 222 0.89 13.67 -10.88
C LYS A 222 0.82 15.02 -10.18
N LEU A 223 0.64 15.03 -8.86
CA LEU A 223 0.63 16.25 -8.07
C LEU A 223 2.02 16.91 -8.06
N LEU A 224 3.06 16.12 -7.82
CA LEU A 224 4.45 16.59 -7.80
C LEU A 224 4.91 17.10 -9.17
N ASP A 225 4.55 16.41 -10.26
CA ASP A 225 4.88 16.85 -11.62
C ASP A 225 4.28 18.24 -11.89
N ARG A 226 3.03 18.47 -11.48
CA ARG A 226 2.38 19.79 -11.57
C ARG A 226 3.02 20.84 -10.67
N GLU A 227 3.38 20.49 -9.45
CA GLU A 227 3.94 21.44 -8.48
C GLU A 227 5.38 21.84 -8.82
N LEU A 228 6.15 20.90 -9.37
CA LEU A 228 7.55 21.13 -9.73
C LEU A 228 7.71 21.75 -11.12
N ASP A 229 6.67 21.70 -11.96
CA ASP A 229 6.68 22.32 -13.28
C ASP A 229 7.07 23.81 -13.19
N HIS A 230 8.00 24.23 -14.03
CA HIS A 230 8.59 25.57 -14.06
C HIS A 230 9.29 26.07 -12.78
N THR A 231 9.43 25.27 -11.72
CA THR A 231 10.11 25.69 -10.47
C THR A 231 11.60 25.32 -10.42
N LEU A 232 12.04 24.42 -11.29
CA LEU A 232 13.38 23.83 -11.31
C LEU A 232 14.32 24.60 -12.25
N SER A 233 15.56 24.76 -11.84
CA SER A 233 16.62 25.39 -12.65
C SER A 233 17.02 24.55 -13.87
N PHE A 234 16.82 23.23 -13.84
CA PHE A 234 17.14 22.33 -14.97
C PHE A 234 16.16 22.45 -16.17
N GLY A 235 15.08 23.22 -16.03
CA GLY A 235 13.95 23.25 -16.97
C GLY A 235 12.86 22.25 -16.58
N ASN A 236 11.80 22.18 -17.39
CA ASN A 236 10.62 21.37 -17.10
C ASN A 236 10.92 19.87 -17.14
N THR A 237 10.15 19.11 -16.35
CA THR A 237 10.10 17.66 -16.42
C THR A 237 9.57 17.20 -17.77
N LEU A 238 10.00 16.00 -18.20
CA LEU A 238 9.42 15.38 -19.38
C LEU A 238 8.00 14.90 -19.07
N PRO A 239 7.04 15.11 -19.99
CA PRO A 239 5.69 14.60 -19.82
C PRO A 239 5.70 13.10 -19.56
N MET A 240 4.96 12.67 -18.55
CA MET A 240 4.76 11.27 -18.21
C MET A 240 3.28 10.91 -18.31
N ARG A 241 2.98 9.68 -18.76
CA ARG A 241 1.62 9.15 -18.71
C ARG A 241 1.35 8.56 -17.33
N PHE A 242 0.35 9.11 -16.64
CA PHE A 242 -0.15 8.56 -15.38
C PHE A 242 -1.25 7.54 -15.66
N ASP A 243 -1.13 6.35 -15.09
CA ASP A 243 -2.12 5.28 -15.18
C ASP A 243 -2.47 4.80 -13.76
N PRO A 244 -3.52 5.36 -13.13
CA PRO A 244 -3.89 5.03 -11.76
C PRO A 244 -4.47 3.62 -11.64
N ALA A 245 -4.90 2.98 -12.73
CA ALA A 245 -5.58 1.69 -12.67
C ALA A 245 -5.23 0.81 -13.89
N PRO A 246 -3.96 0.39 -14.02
CA PRO A 246 -3.47 -0.37 -15.18
C PRO A 246 -4.13 -1.75 -15.34
N TRP A 247 -4.79 -2.25 -14.30
CA TRP A 247 -5.54 -3.50 -14.32
C TRP A 247 -6.92 -3.39 -15.01
N VAL A 248 -7.49 -2.18 -15.15
CA VAL A 248 -8.83 -1.99 -15.76
C VAL A 248 -8.84 -2.27 -17.26
N GLY A 249 -7.69 -2.18 -17.94
CA GLY A 249 -7.57 -2.35 -19.40
C GLY A 249 -6.93 -3.67 -19.86
N LYS A 250 -6.45 -4.53 -18.96
CA LYS A 250 -5.73 -5.77 -19.34
C LYS A 250 -6.65 -6.99 -19.36
N PHE A 251 -7.70 -6.95 -20.20
CA PHE A 251 -8.37 -8.17 -20.67
C PHE A 251 -7.62 -8.69 -21.91
N GLN A 252 -6.54 -9.46 -21.70
CA GLN A 252 -6.26 -10.54 -22.66
C GLN A 252 -7.05 -11.74 -22.18
N ALA A 253 -8.11 -12.04 -22.92
CA ALA A 253 -8.92 -13.22 -22.74
C ALA A 253 -8.03 -14.47 -22.79
N VAL A 254 -7.67 -15.01 -21.63
CA VAL A 254 -7.49 -16.45 -21.51
C VAL A 254 -8.91 -16.99 -21.48
N LEU A 255 -9.47 -17.25 -22.66
CA LEU A 255 -10.65 -18.09 -22.78
C LEU A 255 -10.31 -19.40 -22.05
N PRO A 256 -11.03 -19.79 -20.99
CA PRO A 256 -10.90 -21.15 -20.50
C PRO A 256 -11.33 -22.05 -21.65
N GLU A 257 -10.45 -22.96 -22.10
CA GLU A 257 -10.89 -24.14 -22.84
C GLU A 257 -11.99 -24.77 -21.99
N GLN A 258 -13.22 -24.66 -22.46
CA GLN A 258 -14.37 -25.30 -21.85
C GLN A 258 -14.10 -26.81 -21.89
N SER A 259 -13.77 -27.42 -20.75
CA SER A 259 -13.94 -28.85 -20.58
C SER A 259 -15.43 -29.14 -20.62
N ILE A 260 -15.92 -29.44 -21.82
CA ILE A 260 -17.24 -30.02 -22.02
C ILE A 260 -17.16 -31.47 -21.57
N ASP A 261 -17.44 -31.74 -20.29
CA ASP A 261 -17.80 -33.08 -19.85
C ASP A 261 -19.21 -33.38 -20.37
N LYS A 262 -19.27 -34.07 -21.51
CA LYS A 262 -20.51 -34.71 -21.96
C LYS A 262 -20.73 -35.94 -21.08
N ALA A 263 -21.90 -36.00 -20.44
CA ALA A 263 -22.35 -37.17 -19.72
C ALA A 263 -22.49 -38.37 -20.68
N GLY A 264 -21.85 -39.48 -20.30
CA GLY A 264 -22.06 -40.84 -20.78
C GLY A 264 -21.82 -41.78 -19.63
#